data_AF-A0A8J6ZCD8-F1
#
_entry.id   AF-A0A8J6ZCD8-F1
#
_cell.length_a   1.000
_cell.length_b   1.000
_cell.length_c   1.000
_cell.angle_alpha   90.00
_cell.angle_beta   90.00
_cell.angle_gamma   90.00
#
_symmetry.space_group_name_H-M   'P 1'
#
loop_
_entity.id
_entity.type
_entity.pdbx_description
1 polymer ?
#
loop_
_entity_poly.entity_id
_entity_poly.type
_entity_poly.pdbx_seq_one_letter_code
_entity_poly.pdbx_strand_id
1 'polypeptide(L)' 'MPAESAEKILSVMRKNIYGKDAAQIGEVVTKAAGKVGLRTAVGGIRIVDMPAGELVPRIC' A
#
# COMPACT_ATOMS: atom_id res chain seq x y z
N MET A 1 -7.57 -8.07 6.15
CA MET A 1 -8.18 -7.54 7.40
C MET A 1 -9.46 -6.81 7.06
N PRO A 2 -10.51 -6.88 7.88
CA PRO A 2 -11.69 -6.01 7.76
C PRO A 2 -11.29 -4.53 7.89
N ALA A 3 -12.01 -3.63 7.21
CA ALA A 3 -11.72 -2.20 7.23
C ALA A 3 -11.73 -1.62 8.66
N GLU A 4 -12.68 -2.05 9.49
CA GLU A 4 -12.85 -1.59 10.88
C GLU A 4 -11.67 -1.95 11.78
N SER A 5 -10.90 -2.98 11.42
CA SER A 5 -9.72 -3.39 12.19
C SER A 5 -8.45 -2.60 11.85
N ALA A 6 -8.47 -1.79 10.78
CA ALA A 6 -7.29 -1.11 10.27
C ALA A 6 -6.62 -0.21 11.32
N GLU A 7 -7.41 0.63 12.01
CA GLU A 7 -6.89 1.57 13.01
C GLU A 7 -6.30 0.88 14.23
N LYS A 8 -6.95 -0.20 14.70
CA LYS A 8 -6.45 -1.03 15.80
C LYS A 8 -5.11 -1.66 15.46
N ILE A 9 -4.99 -2.20 14.24
CA ILE A 9 -3.74 -2.83 13.77
C ILE A 9 -2.63 -1.79 13.63
N LEU A 10 -2.89 -0.64 13.00
CA LEU A 10 -1.90 0.43 12.86
C LEU A 10 -1.42 0.93 14.22
N SER A 11 -2.31 1.07 15.20
CA SER A 11 -1.97 1.46 16.56
C SER A 11 -1.02 0.46 17.24
N VAL A 12 -1.15 -0.84 16.95
CA VAL A 12 -0.22 -1.86 17.44
C VAL A 12 1.11 -1.80 16.68
N MET A 13 1.08 -1.67 15.36
CA MET A 13 2.30 -1.60 14.53
C MET A 13 3.18 -0.42 14.93
N ARG A 14 2.59 0.75 15.17
CA ARG A 14 3.30 1.98 15.55
C ARG A 14 3.99 1.91 16.92
N LYS A 15 3.65 0.93 17.77
CA LYS A 15 4.36 0.68 19.04
C LYS A 15 5.69 -0.05 18.85
N ASN A 16 5.92 -0.64 17.68
CA ASN A 16 7.20 -1.27 17.34
C ASN A 16 8.14 -0.22 16.72
N ILE A 17 9.43 -0.27 17.08
CA ILE A 17 10.46 0.62 16.53
C ILE A 17 10.52 0.61 14.99
N TYR A 18 10.26 -0.54 14.36
CA TYR A 18 10.24 -0.69 12.91
C TYR A 18 8.91 -0.26 12.27
N GLY A 19 7.84 -0.12 13.07
CA GLY A 19 6.50 0.19 12.59
C GLY A 19 6.04 1.61 12.89
N LYS A 20 6.92 2.48 13.43
CA LYS A 20 6.58 3.85 13.86
C LYS A 20 5.84 4.67 12.79
N ASP A 21 6.18 4.45 11.52
CA ASP A 21 5.64 5.16 10.36
C ASP A 21 4.58 4.33 9.60
N ALA A 22 4.06 3.25 10.19
CA ALA A 22 3.04 2.43 9.55
C ALA A 22 1.79 3.26 9.22
N ALA A 23 1.29 3.11 8.00
CA ALA A 23 0.15 3.85 7.49
C ALA A 23 -0.75 2.98 6.62
N GLN A 24 -2.03 3.31 6.59
CA GLN A 24 -2.96 2.76 5.60
C GLN A 24 -2.70 3.45 4.26
N ILE A 25 -2.33 2.67 3.23
CA ILE A 25 -1.97 3.20 1.91
C ILE A 25 -3.06 2.98 0.84
N GLY A 26 -4.15 2.31 1.20
CA GLY A 26 -5.23 2.02 0.26
C GLY A 26 -6.29 1.08 0.82
N GLU A 27 -7.11 0.56 -0.09
CA GLU A 27 -8.21 -0.36 0.15
C GLU A 27 -8.38 -1.31 -1.03
N VAL A 28 -9.05 -2.44 -0.81
CA VAL A 28 -9.38 -3.41 -1.86
C VAL A 28 -10.78 -3.12 -2.40
N VAL A 29 -10.90 -3.00 -3.72
CA VAL A 29 -12.17 -2.75 -4.40
C VAL A 29 -12.42 -3.81 -5.49
N THR A 30 -13.68 -4.09 -5.79
CA THR A 30 -14.08 -5.12 -6.77
C THR A 30 -14.12 -4.62 -8.22
N LYS A 31 -14.19 -3.29 -8.42
CA LYS A 31 -14.40 -2.66 -9.74
C LYS A 31 -13.30 -2.95 -10.78
N ALA A 32 -12.08 -3.24 -10.34
CA ALA A 32 -10.92 -3.46 -11.22
C ALA A 32 -10.03 -4.58 -10.68
N ALA A 33 -10.58 -5.80 -10.62
CA ALA A 33 -9.85 -6.97 -10.14
C ALA A 33 -8.53 -7.17 -10.91
N GLY A 34 -7.47 -7.49 -10.18
CA GLY A 34 -6.13 -7.72 -10.74
C GLY A 34 -5.35 -6.45 -11.13
N LYS A 35 -5.89 -5.25 -10.88
CA LYS A 35 -5.20 -3.98 -11.13
C LYS A 35 -4.94 -3.22 -9.84
N VAL A 36 -3.84 -2.46 -9.82
CA VAL A 36 -3.50 -1.53 -8.73
C VAL A 36 -3.59 -0.11 -9.26
N GLY A 37 -4.45 0.71 -8.65
CA GLY A 37 -4.60 2.12 -8.95
C GLY A 37 -3.93 2.99 -7.88
N LEU A 38 -3.00 3.85 -8.29
CA LEU A 38 -2.41 4.86 -7.44
C LEU A 38 -3.17 6.17 -7.58
N ARG A 39 -3.75 6.64 -6.47
CA ARG A 39 -4.31 7.99 -6.39
C ARG A 39 -3.17 8.99 -6.19
N THR A 40 -3.00 9.86 -7.18
CA THR A 40 -1.99 10.92 -7.18
C THR A 40 -2.40 12.06 -6.25
N ALA A 41 -1.44 12.90 -5.86
CA ALA A 41 -1.69 14.06 -5.01
C ALA A 41 -2.69 15.07 -5.60
N VAL A 42 -2.80 15.12 -6.93
CA VAL A 42 -3.76 15.98 -7.66
C VAL A 42 -5.13 15.34 -7.86
N GLY A 43 -5.36 14.15 -7.29
CA GLY A 43 -6.66 13.46 -7.29
C GLY A 43 -6.91 12.48 -8.45
N GLY A 44 -6.05 12.48 -9.47
CA GLY A 44 -6.14 11.51 -10.58
C GLY A 44 -5.70 10.11 -10.17
N ILE A 45 -6.19 9.08 -10.87
CA ILE A 45 -5.81 7.67 -10.67
C ILE A 45 -4.92 7.22 -11.82
N ARG A 46 -3.74 6.66 -11.50
CA ARG A 46 -2.82 6.04 -12.46
C ARG A 46 -2.69 4.54 -12.18
N ILE A 47 -2.62 3.71 -13.21
CA ILE A 47 -2.34 2.28 -13.04
C ILE A 47 -0.86 2.09 -12.68
N VAL A 48 -0.61 1.26 -11.66
CA VAL A 48 0.73 0.81 -11.30
C VAL A 48 0.97 -0.51 -12.03
N ASP A 49 1.84 -0.46 -13.04
CA ASP A 49 2.24 -1.63 -13.79
C ASP A 49 3.26 -2.46 -13.02
N MET A 50 3.31 -3.76 -13.33
CA MET A 50 4.32 -4.65 -12.81
C MET A 50 5.71 -4.21 -13.33
N PRO A 51 6.73 -4.08 -12.47
CA PRO A 51 8.10 -3.80 -12.93
C PRO A 51 8.57 -4.85 -13.94
N ALA A 52 9.26 -4.42 -14.99
CA ALA A 52 9.79 -5.32 -16.02
C ALA A 52 10.94 -6.23 -15.51
N GLY A 53 11.48 -5.97 -14.32
CA GLY A 53 12.56 -6.70 -13.68
C GLY A 53 13.05 -5.99 -12.40
N GLU A 54 14.13 -6.49 -11.81
CA GLU A 54 14.81 -5.83 -10.68
C GLU A 54 15.55 -4.57 -11.17
N LEU A 55 15.33 -3.44 -10.51
CA LEU A 55 15.88 -2.14 -10.95
C LEU A 55 17.36 -1.94 -10.57
N VAL A 56 17.87 -2.69 -9.59
CA VAL A 56 19.23 -2.55 -9.07
C VAL A 56 19.82 -3.94 -8.85
N PRO A 57 21.00 -4.26 -9.42
CA PRO A 57 21.60 -5.57 -9.21
C PRO A 57 22.03 -5.79 -7.75
N ARG A 58 21.61 -6.91 -7.15
CA ARG A 58 21.95 -7.35 -5.79
C ARG A 58 21.37 -6.44 -4.70
N ILE A 59 20.10 -6.05 -4.80
CA ILE A 59 19.46 -5.17 -3.81
C ILE A 59 19.06 -5.89 -2.51
N CYS A 60 19.06 -7.22 -2.52
CA CYS A 60 18.69 -8.09 -1.40
C CYS A 60 19.82 -9.06 -1.05
#